data_AF-A0A1J4JY34-F1
#
_entry.id   AF-A0A1J4JY34-F1
#
_cell.length_a   1.000
_cell.length_b   1.000
_cell.length_c   1.000
_cell.angle_alpha   90.00
_cell.angle_beta   90.00
_cell.angle_gamma   90.00
#
_symmetry.space_group_name_H-M   'P 1'
#
loop_
_entity.id
_entity.type
_entity.pdbx_description
1 polymer ?
#
loop_
_entity_poly.entity_id
_entity_poly.type
_entity_poly.pdbx_seq_one_letter_code
_entity_poly.pdbx_strand_id
1 'polypeptide(L)'
;MSDNSSSYDADEVPAAAPAAPPASSCSVNGGCCSKCPFSKLAPENIEATLQRNSACIEEFQGALFFRRPIAFAVLLVSVNFLFFLHRTLNLSFYAKVCLCSLCYLAYQLIPTSLKSTVKAVLFPGTLARGGLNDPDRIRDTNELVPKLNAVLAPFFTLAKIVRKLSEDDSVVGLAIYGSIFLCLFIITAAVDFFWPIVIVTNLALILPGVLTRPQVLPYVEKARQACCGGCQAEQQPAEKVVEAVAAAAEHAAEAVQEAAAAVEEAVQEATE
;
A
#
# COMPACT_ATOMS: atom_id res chain seq x y z
N MET A 1 -71.25 -1.76 19.49
CA MET A 1 -70.50 -2.37 20.60
C MET A 1 -69.38 -3.19 20.00
N SER A 2 -68.17 -2.66 20.17
CA SER A 2 -66.84 -3.29 20.12
C SER A 2 -65.88 -2.27 19.52
N ASP A 3 -65.48 -1.34 20.39
CA ASP A 3 -64.35 -0.46 20.20
C ASP A 3 -63.08 -1.29 20.12
N ASN A 4 -62.22 -1.04 19.12
CA ASN A 4 -60.87 -1.56 19.13
C ASN A 4 -59.89 -0.43 18.84
N SER A 5 -59.54 0.25 19.93
CA SER A 5 -58.43 1.18 20.06
C SER A 5 -57.12 0.40 19.90
N SER A 6 -56.34 0.69 18.86
CA SER A 6 -54.94 0.29 18.81
C SER A 6 -54.12 1.51 18.41
N SER A 7 -53.57 2.15 19.44
CA SER A 7 -52.64 3.27 19.38
C SER A 7 -51.24 2.66 19.51
N TYR A 8 -50.47 2.72 18.44
CA TYR A 8 -49.01 2.58 18.47
C TYR A 8 -48.42 3.56 17.45
N ASP A 9 -48.36 4.83 17.86
CA ASP A 9 -47.38 5.77 17.32
C ASP A 9 -46.11 5.64 18.16
N ALA A 10 -45.09 5.02 17.57
CA ALA A 10 -43.72 5.11 18.05
C ALA A 10 -42.88 5.55 16.85
N ASP A 11 -42.77 6.86 16.67
CA ASP A 11 -41.77 7.50 15.82
C ASP A 11 -40.38 7.15 16.38
N GLU A 12 -39.77 6.11 15.82
CA GLU A 12 -38.36 5.80 16.04
C GLU A 12 -37.52 6.77 15.21
N VAL A 13 -37.17 7.91 15.84
CA VAL A 13 -36.22 8.87 15.29
C VAL A 13 -34.88 8.15 15.07
N PRO A 14 -34.36 8.06 13.83
CA PRO A 14 -33.08 7.43 13.60
C PRO A 14 -31.99 8.19 14.38
N ALA A 15 -31.29 7.46 15.26
CA ALA A 15 -30.17 7.97 16.02
C ALA A 15 -29.20 8.69 15.09
N ALA A 16 -28.96 9.97 15.37
CA ALA A 16 -28.01 10.79 14.64
C ALA A 16 -26.66 10.07 14.60
N ALA A 17 -26.17 9.83 13.38
CA ALA A 17 -24.85 9.27 13.17
C ALA A 17 -23.82 10.10 13.95
N PRO A 18 -22.86 9.46 14.64
CA PRO A 18 -21.84 10.17 15.40
C PRO A 18 -21.12 11.16 14.48
N ALA A 19 -21.14 12.44 14.86
CA ALA A 19 -20.47 13.50 14.14
C ALA A 19 -19.01 13.08 13.89
N ALA A 20 -18.61 13.11 12.62
CA ALA A 20 -17.22 12.88 12.23
C ALA A 20 -16.30 13.80 13.06
N PRO A 21 -15.19 13.28 13.61
CA PRO A 21 -14.29 14.10 14.40
C PRO A 21 -13.85 15.32 13.58
N PRO A 22 -13.78 16.52 14.19
CA PRO A 22 -13.34 17.70 13.48
C PRO A 22 -11.95 17.43 12.93
N ALA A 23 -11.80 17.60 11.61
CA ALA A 23 -10.53 17.49 10.92
C ALA A 23 -9.50 18.33 11.68
N SER A 24 -8.52 17.67 12.29
CA SER A 24 -7.47 18.36 13.03
C SER A 24 -6.72 19.24 12.05
N SER A 25 -6.89 20.55 12.19
CA SER A 25 -6.15 21.53 11.42
C SER A 25 -4.72 21.51 11.93
N CYS A 26 -3.87 20.68 11.31
CA CYS A 26 -2.43 20.75 11.50
C CYS A 26 -1.93 22.11 10.99
N SER A 27 -1.80 23.06 11.92
CA SER A 27 -1.01 24.28 11.71
C SER A 27 0.46 23.88 11.70
N VAL A 28 0.99 23.57 10.51
CA VAL A 28 2.43 23.40 10.28
C VAL A 28 2.96 24.71 9.73
N ASN A 29 3.71 25.43 10.58
CA ASN A 29 4.61 26.47 10.13
C ASN A 29 5.60 25.88 9.10
N GLY A 30 5.62 26.46 7.90
CA GLY A 30 6.75 26.36 6.97
C GLY A 30 6.72 25.23 5.93
N GLY A 31 6.12 25.52 4.76
CA GLY A 31 6.69 25.10 3.48
C GLY A 31 6.23 23.76 2.87
N CYS A 32 5.44 23.86 1.80
CA CYS A 32 5.35 22.93 0.66
C CYS A 32 4.62 21.56 0.74
N CYS A 33 4.25 21.00 1.90
CA CYS A 33 3.80 19.59 1.95
C CYS A 33 2.28 19.30 2.05
N SER A 34 1.38 20.28 2.00
CA SER A 34 -0.08 20.00 2.03
C SER A 34 -0.63 19.36 0.74
N LYS A 35 0.18 19.32 -0.33
CA LYS A 35 -0.16 18.67 -1.61
C LYS A 35 0.60 17.37 -1.87
N CYS A 36 1.48 16.92 -0.98
CA CYS A 36 2.21 15.68 -1.18
C CYS A 36 1.23 14.49 -1.18
N PRO A 37 1.11 13.73 -2.27
CA PRO A 37 0.14 12.63 -2.34
C PRO A 37 0.41 11.54 -1.28
N PHE A 38 1.67 11.39 -0.85
CA PHE A 38 2.05 10.45 0.21
C PHE A 38 1.55 10.82 1.60
N SER A 39 1.34 12.10 1.93
CA SER A 39 0.78 12.49 3.24
C SER A 39 -0.69 12.11 3.38
N LYS A 40 -1.41 12.05 2.24
CA LYS A 40 -2.80 11.56 2.18
C LYS A 40 -2.91 10.06 2.37
N LEU A 41 -1.83 9.32 2.10
CA LEU A 41 -1.75 7.88 2.25
C LEU A 41 -1.21 7.45 3.62
N ALA A 42 -0.79 8.39 4.48
CA ALA A 42 -0.29 8.09 5.80
C ALA A 42 -1.29 7.23 6.61
N PRO A 43 -0.82 6.33 7.50
CA PRO A 43 -1.68 5.40 8.23
C PRO A 43 -2.87 6.04 8.93
N GLU A 44 -2.70 7.27 9.45
CA GLU A 44 -3.74 8.06 10.10
C GLU A 44 -4.82 8.60 9.13
N ASN A 45 -4.48 8.79 7.85
CA ASN A 45 -5.36 9.39 6.84
C ASN A 45 -5.88 8.38 5.81
N ILE A 46 -5.36 7.14 5.84
CA ILE A 46 -5.65 6.14 4.83
C ILE A 46 -7.15 5.82 4.77
N GLU A 47 -7.82 5.72 5.91
CA GLU A 47 -9.26 5.42 5.99
C GLU A 47 -10.08 6.52 5.29
N ALA A 48 -9.85 7.78 5.65
CA ALA A 48 -10.52 8.92 5.03
C ALA A 48 -10.25 8.99 3.51
N THR A 49 -9.01 8.69 3.09
CA THR A 49 -8.65 8.65 1.67
C THR A 49 -9.34 7.50 0.92
N LEU A 50 -9.43 6.31 1.53
CA LEU A 50 -10.14 5.17 0.94
C LEU A 50 -11.64 5.44 0.86
N GLN A 51 -12.24 5.98 1.91
CA GLN A 51 -13.67 6.34 1.92
C GLN A 51 -14.01 7.38 0.86
N ARG A 52 -13.14 8.39 0.68
CA ARG A 52 -13.32 9.41 -0.37
C ARG A 52 -13.25 8.83 -1.79
N ASN A 53 -12.56 7.71 -1.98
CA ASN A 53 -12.36 7.06 -3.27
C ASN A 53 -13.06 5.69 -3.35
N SER A 54 -14.05 5.43 -2.50
CA SER A 54 -14.72 4.12 -2.37
C SER A 54 -15.28 3.62 -3.69
N ALA A 55 -15.98 4.49 -4.45
CA ALA A 55 -16.52 4.14 -5.76
C ALA A 55 -15.46 3.68 -6.77
N CYS A 56 -14.28 4.32 -6.77
CA CYS A 56 -13.16 3.93 -7.64
C CYS A 56 -12.56 2.59 -7.20
N ILE A 57 -12.45 2.37 -5.88
CA ILE A 57 -11.96 1.12 -5.30
C ILE A 57 -12.90 -0.04 -5.63
N GLU A 58 -14.22 0.15 -5.54
CA GLU A 58 -15.21 -0.86 -5.90
C GLU A 58 -15.12 -1.23 -7.39
N GLU A 59 -14.99 -0.23 -8.27
CA GLU A 59 -14.78 -0.45 -9.71
C GLU A 59 -13.49 -1.21 -9.99
N PHE A 60 -12.41 -0.87 -9.28
CA PHE A 60 -11.11 -1.52 -9.40
C PHE A 60 -11.10 -2.97 -8.87
N GLN A 61 -11.72 -3.22 -7.71
CA GLN A 61 -11.93 -4.57 -7.20
C GLN A 61 -12.76 -5.40 -8.16
N GLY A 62 -13.80 -4.81 -8.76
CA GLY A 62 -14.62 -5.47 -9.78
C GLY A 62 -13.83 -5.86 -11.03
N ALA A 63 -12.86 -5.04 -11.45
CA ALA A 63 -11.93 -5.40 -12.51
C ALA A 63 -10.99 -6.54 -12.09
N LEU A 64 -10.36 -6.43 -10.91
CA LEU A 64 -9.43 -7.44 -10.39
C LEU A 64 -10.07 -8.82 -10.18
N PHE A 65 -11.33 -8.88 -9.73
CA PHE A 65 -12.06 -10.15 -9.54
C PHE A 65 -12.71 -10.69 -10.83
N PHE A 66 -12.28 -10.21 -12.00
CA PHE A 66 -12.81 -10.61 -13.31
C PHE A 66 -14.32 -10.39 -13.53
N ARG A 67 -15.00 -9.62 -12.68
CA ARG A 67 -16.41 -9.25 -12.90
C ARG A 67 -16.57 -8.26 -14.06
N ARG A 68 -15.50 -7.52 -14.39
CA ARG A 68 -15.40 -6.63 -15.56
C ARG A 68 -14.17 -6.98 -16.40
N PRO A 69 -14.24 -8.01 -17.26
CA PRO A 69 -13.08 -8.50 -18.01
C PRO A 69 -12.53 -7.48 -19.00
N ILE A 70 -13.37 -6.61 -19.57
CA ILE A 70 -12.92 -5.54 -20.48
C ILE A 70 -12.06 -4.52 -19.73
N ALA A 71 -12.52 -4.03 -18.57
CA ALA A 71 -11.75 -3.13 -17.72
C ALA A 71 -10.44 -3.76 -17.26
N PHE A 72 -10.48 -5.05 -16.90
CA PHE A 72 -9.28 -5.80 -16.54
C PHE A 72 -8.29 -5.93 -17.70
N ALA A 73 -8.76 -6.27 -18.90
CA ALA A 73 -7.91 -6.37 -20.09
C ALA A 73 -7.24 -5.02 -20.41
N VAL A 74 -8.00 -3.92 -20.33
CA VAL A 74 -7.47 -2.57 -20.53
C VAL A 74 -6.43 -2.22 -19.45
N LEU A 75 -6.68 -2.57 -18.18
CA LEU A 75 -5.71 -2.39 -17.10
C LEU A 75 -4.41 -3.16 -17.37
N LEU A 76 -4.51 -4.44 -17.72
CA LEU A 76 -3.37 -5.32 -17.98
C LEU A 76 -2.56 -4.84 -19.20
N VAL A 77 -3.23 -4.48 -20.30
CA VAL A 77 -2.59 -3.92 -21.49
C VAL A 77 -1.91 -2.58 -21.15
N SER A 78 -2.57 -1.71 -20.38
CA SER A 78 -1.99 -0.42 -19.97
C SER A 78 -0.73 -0.59 -19.13
N VAL A 79 -0.76 -1.49 -18.14
CA VAL A 79 0.40 -1.77 -17.28
C VAL A 79 1.55 -2.40 -18.07
N ASN A 80 1.27 -3.37 -18.94
CA ASN A 80 2.30 -3.98 -19.79
C ASN A 80 2.84 -3.02 -20.85
N PHE A 81 2.01 -2.12 -21.37
CA PHE A 81 2.45 -1.05 -22.26
C PHE A 81 3.39 -0.07 -21.55
N LEU A 82 3.14 0.27 -20.28
CA LEU A 82 4.08 1.07 -19.47
C LEU A 82 5.43 0.35 -19.28
N PHE A 83 5.42 -0.96 -19.01
CA PHE A 83 6.66 -1.75 -18.95
C PHE A 83 7.39 -1.83 -20.29
N PHE A 84 6.63 -1.97 -21.39
CA PHE A 84 7.17 -1.96 -22.74
C PHE A 84 7.83 -0.62 -23.07
N LEU A 85 7.17 0.50 -22.79
CA LEU A 85 7.74 1.85 -22.96
C LEU A 85 9.00 2.03 -22.12
N HIS A 86 8.95 1.61 -20.86
CA HIS A 86 10.09 1.67 -19.95
C HIS A 86 11.31 0.95 -20.51
N ARG A 87 11.13 -0.28 -21.02
CA ARG A 87 12.21 -1.11 -21.56
C ARG A 87 12.73 -0.58 -22.89
N THR A 88 11.81 -0.18 -23.76
CA THR A 88 12.13 0.27 -25.14
C THR A 88 12.90 1.59 -25.11
N LEU A 89 12.49 2.52 -24.25
CA LEU A 89 13.13 3.82 -24.12
C LEU A 89 14.39 3.79 -23.25
N ASN A 90 14.68 2.65 -22.59
CA ASN A 90 15.79 2.47 -21.65
C ASN A 90 15.95 3.66 -20.69
N LEU A 91 14.82 4.13 -20.14
CA LEU A 91 14.76 5.38 -19.40
C LEU A 91 15.63 5.30 -18.14
N SER A 92 16.47 6.30 -17.92
CA SER A 92 17.14 6.50 -16.63
C SER A 92 16.11 6.76 -15.52
N PHE A 93 16.50 6.61 -14.26
CA PHE A 93 15.60 6.87 -13.12
C PHE A 93 14.91 8.23 -13.21
N TYR A 94 15.66 9.30 -13.50
CA TYR A 94 15.10 10.64 -13.66
C TYR A 94 14.10 10.74 -14.81
N ALA A 95 14.41 10.09 -15.94
CA ALA A 95 13.51 10.08 -17.08
C ALA A 95 12.21 9.31 -16.77
N LYS A 96 12.25 8.28 -15.91
CA LYS A 96 11.05 7.61 -15.39
C LYS A 96 10.19 8.55 -14.55
N VAL A 97 10.80 9.32 -13.65
CA VAL A 97 10.09 10.33 -12.84
C VAL A 97 9.42 11.36 -13.76
N CYS A 98 10.15 11.89 -14.75
CA CYS A 98 9.60 12.82 -15.73
C CYS A 98 8.45 12.21 -16.55
N LEU A 99 8.58 10.96 -17.00
CA LEU A 99 7.53 10.25 -17.73
C LEU A 99 6.27 10.09 -16.87
N CYS A 100 6.41 9.69 -15.59
CA CYS A 100 5.29 9.60 -14.66
C CYS A 100 4.61 10.96 -14.46
N SER A 101 5.38 12.05 -14.32
CA SER A 101 4.84 13.41 -14.24
C SER A 101 4.10 13.82 -15.51
N LEU A 102 4.64 13.50 -16.70
CA LEU A 102 3.98 13.76 -17.98
C LEU A 102 2.68 12.96 -18.12
N CYS A 103 2.68 11.68 -17.75
CA CYS A 103 1.46 10.86 -17.75
C CYS A 103 0.40 11.44 -16.79
N TYR A 104 0.81 11.91 -15.61
CA TYR A 104 -0.09 12.56 -14.66
C TYR A 104 -0.69 13.86 -15.22
N LEU A 105 0.14 14.72 -15.83
CA LEU A 105 -0.32 15.95 -16.47
C LEU A 105 -1.25 15.65 -17.65
N ALA A 106 -0.89 14.68 -18.49
CA ALA A 106 -1.73 14.22 -19.59
C ALA A 106 -3.10 13.75 -19.09
N TYR A 107 -3.14 12.95 -18.01
CA TYR A 107 -4.39 12.51 -17.38
C TYR A 107 -5.25 13.68 -16.85
N GLN A 108 -4.62 14.71 -16.29
CA GLN A 108 -5.32 15.92 -15.83
C GLN A 108 -5.92 16.70 -17.00
N LEU A 109 -5.24 16.74 -18.15
CA LEU A 109 -5.72 17.39 -19.37
C LEU A 109 -6.85 16.65 -20.07
N ILE A 110 -7.11 15.38 -19.73
CA ILE A 110 -8.23 14.63 -20.31
C ILE A 110 -9.56 15.31 -19.95
N PRO A 111 -10.37 15.72 -20.94
CA PRO A 111 -11.64 16.40 -20.70
C PRO A 111 -12.63 15.49 -19.97
N THR A 112 -13.51 16.09 -19.18
CA THR A 112 -14.53 15.38 -18.39
C THR A 112 -15.47 14.54 -19.27
N SER A 113 -15.75 14.99 -20.50
CA SER A 113 -16.52 14.24 -21.48
C SER A 113 -15.87 12.90 -21.81
N LEU A 114 -14.58 12.89 -22.15
CA LEU A 114 -13.84 11.65 -22.45
C LEU A 114 -13.80 10.74 -21.22
N LYS A 115 -13.57 11.30 -20.02
CA LYS A 115 -13.60 10.52 -18.76
C LYS A 115 -14.95 9.83 -18.58
N SER A 116 -16.05 10.53 -18.84
CA SER A 116 -17.41 9.96 -18.72
C SER A 116 -17.68 8.86 -19.75
N THR A 117 -17.24 9.03 -21.01
CA THR A 117 -17.38 8.03 -22.06
C THR A 117 -16.55 6.78 -21.78
N VAL A 118 -15.27 6.96 -21.44
CA VAL A 118 -14.38 5.87 -21.06
C VAL A 118 -14.93 5.13 -19.85
N LYS A 119 -15.45 5.86 -18.85
CA LYS A 119 -16.10 5.26 -17.70
C LYS A 119 -17.32 4.45 -18.09
N ALA A 120 -18.23 4.99 -18.92
CA ALA A 120 -19.43 4.28 -19.36
C ALA A 120 -19.12 2.99 -20.13
N VAL A 121 -18.04 3.00 -20.93
CA VAL A 121 -17.60 1.82 -21.72
C VAL A 121 -16.90 0.79 -20.85
N LEU A 122 -15.97 1.20 -19.97
CA LEU A 122 -15.19 0.27 -19.14
C LEU A 122 -16.00 -0.27 -17.96
N PHE A 123 -16.94 0.52 -17.44
CA PHE A 123 -17.65 0.26 -16.20
C PHE A 123 -19.17 0.35 -16.40
N PRO A 124 -19.77 -0.50 -17.27
CA PRO A 124 -21.20 -0.47 -17.49
C PRO A 124 -21.96 -1.00 -16.27
N GLY A 125 -23.06 -0.31 -15.92
CA GLY A 125 -24.00 -0.72 -14.89
C GLY A 125 -23.49 -0.64 -13.45
N THR A 126 -24.31 -1.12 -12.51
CA THR A 126 -23.95 -1.29 -11.11
C THR A 126 -23.30 -2.66 -10.89
N LEU A 127 -22.24 -2.73 -10.08
CA LEU A 127 -21.62 -4.01 -9.76
C LEU A 127 -22.43 -4.69 -8.65
N ALA A 128 -22.86 -5.94 -8.86
CA ALA A 128 -23.38 -6.74 -7.76
C ALA A 128 -22.25 -6.98 -6.76
N ARG A 129 -22.43 -6.61 -5.48
CA ARG A 129 -21.41 -6.79 -4.45
C ARG A 129 -21.14 -8.26 -4.12
N GLY A 130 -22.14 -9.12 -4.33
CA GLY A 130 -22.11 -10.53 -3.92
C GLY A 130 -22.61 -10.69 -2.47
N GLY A 131 -22.85 -11.94 -2.07
CA GLY A 131 -23.22 -12.28 -0.70
C GLY A 131 -22.06 -12.15 0.29
N LEU A 132 -22.36 -12.09 1.58
CA LEU A 132 -21.37 -12.02 2.67
C LEU A 132 -20.39 -13.20 2.67
N ASN A 133 -20.85 -14.36 2.21
CA ASN A 133 -20.05 -15.60 2.16
C ASN A 133 -19.34 -15.82 0.82
N ASP A 134 -19.54 -14.93 -0.16
CA ASP A 134 -18.96 -15.13 -1.48
C ASP A 134 -17.45 -14.78 -1.46
N PRO A 135 -16.59 -15.69 -1.94
CA PRO A 135 -15.13 -15.52 -1.90
C PRO A 135 -14.64 -14.39 -2.82
N ASP A 136 -15.39 -14.10 -3.88
CA ASP A 136 -15.17 -13.04 -4.86
C ASP A 136 -15.99 -11.77 -4.58
N ARG A 137 -16.59 -11.64 -3.38
CA ARG A 137 -17.34 -10.44 -3.00
C ARG A 137 -16.46 -9.18 -3.03
N ILE A 138 -17.06 -8.08 -3.45
CA ILE A 138 -16.44 -6.76 -3.28
C ILE A 138 -16.41 -6.48 -1.78
N ARG A 139 -15.23 -6.20 -1.25
CA ARG A 139 -15.06 -5.91 0.17
C ARG A 139 -15.16 -4.41 0.41
N ASP A 140 -15.89 -4.03 1.45
CA ASP A 140 -16.01 -2.64 1.85
C ASP A 140 -14.65 -2.06 2.24
N THR A 141 -14.49 -0.75 2.06
CA THR A 141 -13.24 -0.05 2.34
C THR A 141 -12.75 -0.30 3.77
N ASN A 142 -13.66 -0.39 4.73
CA ASN A 142 -13.33 -0.64 6.14
C ASN A 142 -12.68 -2.01 6.37
N GLU A 143 -13.05 -3.03 5.59
CA GLU A 143 -12.39 -4.35 5.65
C GLU A 143 -11.00 -4.34 4.97
N LEU A 144 -10.79 -3.43 4.02
CA LEU A 144 -9.51 -3.29 3.31
C LEU A 144 -8.48 -2.51 4.12
N VAL A 145 -8.89 -1.49 4.86
CA VAL A 145 -8.00 -0.61 5.64
C VAL A 145 -6.98 -1.40 6.47
N PRO A 146 -7.35 -2.37 7.33
CA PRO A 146 -6.36 -3.09 8.15
C PRO A 146 -5.39 -3.92 7.31
N LYS A 147 -5.87 -4.54 6.21
CA LYS A 147 -5.03 -5.34 5.31
C LYS A 147 -4.05 -4.46 4.53
N LEU A 148 -4.53 -3.32 4.05
CA LEU A 148 -3.71 -2.36 3.32
C LEU A 148 -2.68 -1.72 4.25
N ASN A 149 -3.07 -1.38 5.48
CA ASN A 149 -2.14 -0.89 6.50
C ASN A 149 -1.07 -1.92 6.84
N ALA A 150 -1.41 -3.20 6.98
CA ALA A 150 -0.41 -4.25 7.23
C ALA A 150 0.62 -4.34 6.08
N VAL A 151 0.17 -4.22 4.82
CA VAL A 151 1.06 -4.25 3.65
C VAL A 151 1.90 -2.98 3.52
N LEU A 152 1.33 -1.81 3.84
CA LEU A 152 2.00 -0.52 3.69
C LEU A 152 2.86 -0.12 4.89
N ALA A 153 2.61 -0.69 6.07
CA ALA A 153 3.37 -0.43 7.30
C ALA A 153 4.90 -0.45 7.11
N PRO A 154 5.52 -1.49 6.51
CA PRO A 154 6.97 -1.51 6.32
C PRO A 154 7.48 -0.35 5.46
N PHE A 155 6.72 0.05 4.44
CA PHE A 155 7.08 1.18 3.58
C PHE A 155 7.01 2.51 4.34
N PHE A 156 6.00 2.70 5.18
CA PHE A 156 5.91 3.90 6.02
C PHE A 156 6.99 3.94 7.09
N THR A 157 7.35 2.81 7.68
CA THR A 157 8.47 2.72 8.61
C THR A 157 9.78 3.10 7.92
N LEU A 158 10.03 2.55 6.73
CA LEU A 158 11.20 2.91 5.93
C LEU A 158 11.21 4.40 5.58
N ALA A 159 10.09 4.95 5.12
CA ALA A 159 9.97 6.37 4.81
C ALA A 159 10.23 7.27 6.02
N LYS A 160 9.75 6.88 7.21
CA LYS A 160 10.03 7.60 8.47
C LYS A 160 11.51 7.56 8.82
N ILE A 161 12.17 6.41 8.66
CA ILE A 161 13.62 6.26 8.91
C ILE A 161 14.41 7.15 7.94
N VAL A 162 14.09 7.08 6.64
CA VAL A 162 14.74 7.91 5.61
C VAL A 162 14.55 9.40 5.89
N ARG A 163 13.34 9.80 6.28
CA ARG A 163 13.06 11.19 6.66
C ARG A 163 13.87 11.63 7.88
N LYS A 164 13.92 10.81 8.93
CA LYS A 164 14.70 11.12 10.14
C LYS A 164 16.18 11.25 9.82
N LEU A 165 16.72 10.37 8.96
CA LEU A 165 18.10 10.46 8.48
C LEU A 165 18.34 11.70 7.60
N SER A 166 17.36 12.14 6.82
CA SER A 166 17.49 13.34 5.98
C SER A 166 17.41 14.65 6.75
N GLU A 167 16.82 14.62 7.96
CA GLU A 167 16.75 15.78 8.87
C GLU A 167 17.99 15.89 9.77
N ASP A 168 18.91 14.92 9.72
CA ASP A 168 20.17 14.93 10.46
C ASP A 168 21.25 15.68 9.67
N ASP A 169 21.51 16.94 10.06
CA ASP A 169 22.51 17.81 9.43
C ASP A 169 23.96 17.48 9.87
N SER A 170 24.18 16.47 10.71
CA SER A 170 25.53 16.08 11.12
C SER A 170 26.31 15.45 9.95
N VAL A 171 27.64 15.66 9.93
CA VAL A 171 28.53 15.07 8.91
C VAL A 171 28.45 13.55 8.94
N VAL A 172 28.34 12.96 10.14
CA VAL A 172 28.19 11.51 10.34
C VAL A 172 26.84 11.03 9.79
N GLY A 173 25.74 11.71 10.09
CA GLY A 173 24.41 11.40 9.56
C GLY A 173 24.37 11.46 8.03
N LEU A 174 24.95 12.50 7.44
CA LEU A 174 25.05 12.66 6.00
C LEU A 174 25.91 11.55 5.35
N ALA A 175 27.01 11.14 5.99
CA ALA A 175 27.86 10.05 5.51
C ALA A 175 27.11 8.70 5.54
N ILE A 176 26.40 8.40 6.63
CA ILE A 176 25.56 7.20 6.76
C ILE A 176 24.47 7.21 5.68
N TYR A 177 23.74 8.32 5.55
CA TYR A 177 22.71 8.49 4.53
C TYR A 177 23.29 8.29 3.12
N GLY A 178 24.41 8.95 2.81
CA GLY A 178 25.12 8.80 1.54
C GLY A 178 25.53 7.36 1.25
N SER A 179 26.02 6.63 2.25
CA SER A 179 26.41 5.22 2.11
C SER A 179 25.23 4.30 1.79
N ILE A 180 24.06 4.51 2.41
CA ILE A 180 22.84 3.75 2.13
C ILE A 180 22.40 4.01 0.69
N PHE A 181 22.38 5.27 0.25
CA PHE A 181 22.03 5.63 -1.12
C PHE A 181 23.02 5.07 -2.14
N LEU A 182 24.31 5.10 -1.85
CA LEU A 182 25.35 4.51 -2.70
C LEU A 182 25.17 3.00 -2.81
N CYS A 183 24.91 2.31 -1.69
CA CYS A 183 24.65 0.88 -1.67
C CYS A 183 23.39 0.52 -2.49
N LEU A 184 22.29 1.25 -2.30
CA LEU A 184 21.07 1.09 -3.10
C LEU A 184 21.33 1.37 -4.59
N PHE A 185 22.12 2.39 -4.91
CA PHE A 185 22.52 2.69 -6.29
C PHE A 185 23.32 1.53 -6.90
N ILE A 186 24.31 0.98 -6.19
CA ILE A 186 25.11 -0.15 -6.66
C ILE A 186 24.21 -1.38 -6.87
N ILE A 187 23.34 -1.71 -5.92
CA ILE A 187 22.42 -2.85 -6.03
C ILE A 187 21.48 -2.66 -7.23
N THR A 188 20.90 -1.47 -7.40
CA THR A 188 19.98 -1.19 -8.52
C THR A 188 20.68 -1.08 -9.87
N ALA A 189 21.97 -0.74 -9.90
CA ALA A 189 22.79 -0.74 -11.11
C ALA A 189 23.27 -2.15 -11.49
N ALA A 190 23.57 -2.99 -10.49
CA ALA A 190 24.08 -4.35 -10.70
C ALA A 190 22.97 -5.36 -11.01
N VAL A 191 21.80 -5.20 -10.40
CA VAL A 191 20.67 -6.13 -10.53
C VAL A 191 19.60 -5.51 -11.41
N ASP A 192 19.33 -6.15 -12.55
CA ASP A 192 18.20 -5.79 -13.39
C ASP A 192 16.88 -6.28 -12.75
N PHE A 193 16.33 -5.45 -11.86
CA PHE A 193 15.03 -5.71 -11.21
C PHE A 193 13.85 -5.62 -12.19
N PHE A 194 14.06 -5.28 -13.46
CA PHE A 194 12.98 -5.13 -14.43
C PHE A 194 12.11 -6.38 -14.52
N TRP A 195 12.70 -7.55 -14.78
CA TRP A 195 11.95 -8.79 -14.95
C TRP A 195 11.22 -9.25 -13.68
N PRO A 196 11.87 -9.28 -12.50
CA PRO A 196 11.18 -9.56 -11.24
C PRO A 196 9.99 -8.62 -11.00
N ILE A 197 10.14 -7.31 -11.22
CA ILE A 197 9.06 -6.34 -11.04
C ILE A 197 7.90 -6.60 -12.01
N VAL A 198 8.19 -6.88 -13.29
CA VAL A 198 7.18 -7.21 -14.29
C VAL A 198 6.41 -8.48 -13.90
N ILE A 199 7.11 -9.53 -13.46
CA ILE A 199 6.50 -10.79 -13.04
C ILE A 199 5.64 -10.57 -11.79
N VAL A 200 6.18 -9.93 -10.75
CA VAL A 200 5.45 -9.68 -9.50
C VAL A 200 4.23 -8.79 -9.74
N THR A 201 4.34 -7.76 -10.58
CA THR A 201 3.22 -6.86 -10.87
C THR A 201 2.11 -7.59 -11.63
N ASN A 202 2.44 -8.36 -12.67
CA ASN A 202 1.43 -9.14 -13.40
C ASN A 202 0.82 -10.22 -12.51
N LEU A 203 1.61 -10.88 -11.67
CA LEU A 203 1.10 -11.83 -10.68
C LEU A 203 0.17 -11.14 -9.70
N ALA A 204 0.53 -9.98 -9.14
CA ALA A 204 -0.31 -9.23 -8.22
C ALA A 204 -1.64 -8.76 -8.84
N LEU A 205 -1.67 -8.51 -10.15
CA LEU A 205 -2.91 -8.15 -10.87
C LEU A 205 -3.80 -9.36 -11.17
N ILE A 206 -3.21 -10.49 -11.59
CA ILE A 206 -3.96 -11.68 -12.04
C ILE A 206 -4.37 -12.56 -10.85
N LEU A 207 -3.48 -12.71 -9.88
CA LEU A 207 -3.61 -13.68 -8.79
C LEU A 207 -4.87 -13.47 -7.94
N PRO A 208 -5.27 -12.24 -7.54
CA PRO A 208 -6.50 -12.04 -6.77
C PRO A 208 -7.73 -12.60 -7.48
N GLY A 209 -7.89 -12.33 -8.78
CA GLY A 209 -9.02 -12.82 -9.56
C GLY A 209 -9.00 -14.33 -9.80
N VAL A 210 -7.81 -14.93 -9.92
CA VAL A 210 -7.67 -16.39 -10.08
C VAL A 210 -7.98 -17.11 -8.76
N LEU A 211 -7.47 -16.60 -7.64
CA LEU A 211 -7.65 -17.21 -6.32
C LEU A 211 -9.08 -17.13 -5.80
N THR A 212 -9.86 -16.14 -6.21
CA THR A 212 -11.27 -16.02 -5.80
C THR A 212 -12.24 -16.84 -6.64
N ARG A 213 -11.77 -17.56 -7.68
CA ARG A 213 -12.67 -18.40 -8.48
C ARG A 213 -13.11 -19.65 -7.70
N PRO A 214 -14.41 -19.99 -7.71
CA PRO A 214 -14.93 -21.16 -6.99
C PRO A 214 -14.28 -22.47 -7.43
N GLN A 215 -13.85 -22.56 -8.69
CA GLN A 215 -13.14 -23.72 -9.25
C GLN A 215 -11.74 -23.91 -8.66
N VAL A 216 -11.09 -22.84 -8.20
CA VAL A 216 -9.70 -22.83 -7.72
C VAL A 216 -9.64 -22.96 -6.19
N LEU A 217 -10.67 -22.50 -5.49
CA LEU A 217 -10.77 -22.57 -4.01
C LEU A 217 -10.47 -23.94 -3.40
N PRO A 218 -11.03 -25.08 -3.85
CA PRO A 218 -10.73 -26.37 -3.21
C PRO A 218 -9.25 -26.74 -3.32
N TYR A 219 -8.56 -26.32 -4.38
CA TYR A 219 -7.12 -26.54 -4.53
C TYR A 219 -6.31 -25.62 -3.61
N VAL A 220 -6.74 -24.37 -3.44
CA VAL A 220 -6.11 -23.41 -2.51
C VAL A 220 -6.29 -23.87 -1.07
N GLU A 221 -7.48 -24.35 -0.69
CA GLU A 221 -7.74 -24.89 0.64
C GLU A 221 -6.91 -26.14 0.91
N LYS A 222 -6.82 -27.06 -0.06
CA LYS A 222 -5.96 -28.25 0.04
C LYS A 222 -4.48 -27.88 0.18
N ALA A 223 -4.00 -26.91 -0.62
CA ALA A 223 -2.62 -26.43 -0.52
C ALA A 223 -2.36 -25.75 0.84
N ARG A 224 -3.30 -24.95 1.32
CA ARG A 224 -3.23 -24.32 2.64
C ARG A 224 -3.18 -25.37 3.74
N GLN A 225 -4.01 -26.40 3.68
CA GLN A 225 -3.98 -27.51 4.64
C GLN A 225 -2.66 -28.29 4.58
N ALA A 226 -2.08 -28.50 3.39
CA ALA A 226 -0.79 -29.15 3.25
C ALA A 226 0.36 -28.31 3.84
N CYS A 227 0.36 -26.99 3.62
CA CYS A 227 1.36 -26.09 4.20
C CYS A 227 1.16 -25.91 5.72
N CYS A 228 -0.07 -25.73 6.19
CA CYS A 228 -0.37 -25.51 7.61
C CYS A 228 -0.33 -26.81 8.43
N GLY A 229 -0.57 -27.98 7.82
CA GLY A 229 -0.48 -29.29 8.48
C GLY A 229 0.94 -29.66 8.90
N GLY A 230 1.97 -29.09 8.26
CA GLY A 230 3.36 -29.15 8.72
C GLY A 230 3.71 -28.05 9.73
N CYS A 231 3.14 -26.84 9.60
CA CYS A 231 3.48 -25.71 10.46
C CYS A 231 2.77 -25.68 11.83
N GLN A 232 1.71 -26.47 12.08
CA GLN A 232 1.13 -26.56 13.43
C GLN A 232 2.01 -27.37 14.41
N ALA A 233 2.94 -28.18 13.92
CA ALA A 233 3.93 -28.85 14.76
C ALA A 233 5.08 -27.93 15.21
N GLU A 234 5.22 -26.74 14.60
CA GLU A 234 6.30 -25.78 14.86
C GLU A 234 5.78 -24.39 15.29
N GLN A 235 4.57 -24.32 15.85
CA GLN A 235 4.20 -23.23 16.75
C GLN A 235 4.78 -23.48 18.15
N GLN A 236 6.10 -23.70 18.23
CA GLN A 236 6.85 -23.17 19.35
C GLN A 236 6.98 -21.65 19.13
N PRO A 237 6.83 -20.86 20.19
CA PRO A 237 6.04 -19.65 20.15
C PRO A 237 6.80 -18.53 19.44
N ALA A 238 6.09 -17.78 18.59
CA ALA A 238 6.57 -16.54 17.99
C ALA A 238 7.14 -15.55 19.04
N GLU A 239 6.77 -15.71 20.31
CA GLU A 239 7.34 -15.02 21.47
C GLU A 239 8.86 -15.25 21.62
N LYS A 240 9.38 -16.47 21.42
CA LYS A 240 10.82 -16.76 21.50
C LYS A 240 11.62 -16.18 20.34
N VAL A 241 11.01 -16.07 19.16
CA VAL A 241 11.65 -15.46 17.99
C VAL A 241 11.67 -13.93 18.15
N VAL A 242 10.60 -13.33 18.66
CA VAL A 242 10.58 -11.89 18.98
C VAL A 242 11.58 -11.56 20.09
N GLU A 243 11.69 -12.41 21.12
CA GLU A 243 12.68 -12.25 22.20
C GLU A 243 14.12 -12.41 21.70
N ALA A 244 14.40 -13.41 20.84
CA ALA A 244 15.71 -13.58 20.23
C ALA A 244 16.09 -12.44 19.28
N VAL A 245 15.12 -11.88 18.53
CA VAL A 245 15.34 -10.73 17.64
C VAL A 245 15.55 -9.45 18.45
N ALA A 246 14.84 -9.27 19.56
CA ALA A 246 15.05 -8.14 20.48
C ALA A 246 16.45 -8.20 21.12
N ALA A 247 16.86 -9.38 21.62
CA ALA A 247 18.20 -9.58 22.17
C ALA A 247 19.31 -9.37 21.12
N ALA A 248 19.10 -9.82 19.88
CA ALA A 248 20.05 -9.58 18.79
C ALA A 248 20.15 -8.09 18.40
N ALA A 249 19.03 -7.35 18.46
CA ALA A 249 19.01 -5.92 18.21
C ALA A 249 19.72 -5.13 19.33
N GLU A 250 19.61 -5.58 20.58
CA GLU A 250 20.29 -4.99 21.73
C GLU A 250 21.82 -5.20 21.63
N HIS A 251 22.26 -6.42 21.32
CA HIS A 251 23.69 -6.68 21.05
C HIS A 251 24.23 -5.92 19.84
N ALA A 252 23.43 -5.74 18.79
CA ALA A 252 23.85 -4.93 17.63
C ALA A 252 23.97 -3.45 18.01
N ALA A 253 23.10 -2.93 18.88
CA ALA A 253 23.19 -1.56 19.38
C ALA A 253 24.43 -1.35 20.26
N GLU A 254 24.74 -2.31 21.15
CA GLU A 254 25.96 -2.29 21.97
C GLU A 254 27.23 -2.30 21.11
N ALA A 255 27.29 -3.18 20.09
CA ALA A 255 28.44 -3.25 19.19
C ALA A 255 28.63 -1.96 18.37
N VAL A 256 27.54 -1.30 17.98
CA VAL A 256 27.60 0.01 17.31
C VAL A 256 28.11 1.10 18.26
N GLN A 257 27.73 1.04 19.54
CA GLN A 257 28.16 2.00 20.55
C GLN A 257 29.65 1.83 20.90
N GLU A 258 30.12 0.59 21.00
CA GLU A 258 31.53 0.25 21.23
C GLU A 258 32.40 0.65 20.02
N ALA A 259 31.93 0.40 18.80
CA ALA A 259 32.60 0.86 17.59
C ALA A 259 32.65 2.39 17.49
N ALA A 260 31.61 3.10 17.91
CA ALA A 260 31.60 4.55 17.94
C ALA A 260 32.63 5.12 18.94
N ALA A 261 32.73 4.53 20.14
CA ALA A 261 33.71 4.93 21.15
C ALA A 261 35.16 4.70 20.67
N ALA A 262 35.44 3.55 20.04
CA ALA A 262 36.75 3.24 19.48
C ALA A 262 37.16 4.23 18.36
N VAL A 263 36.18 4.68 17.56
CA VAL A 263 36.43 5.71 16.54
C VAL A 263 36.75 7.06 17.19
N GLU A 264 36.10 7.42 18.30
CA GLU A 264 36.35 8.68 19.00
C GLU A 264 37.75 8.72 19.66
N GLU A 265 38.20 7.60 20.25
CA GLU A 265 39.55 7.46 20.81
C GLU A 265 40.63 7.54 19.71
N ALA A 266 40.43 6.84 18.59
CA ALA A 266 41.34 6.90 17.45
C ALA A 266 41.43 8.31 16.82
N VAL A 267 40.35 9.09 16.86
CA VAL A 267 40.35 10.49 16.40
C VAL A 267 41.12 11.39 17.37
N GLN A 268 41.03 11.16 18.68
CA GLN A 268 41.79 11.92 19.67
C GLN A 268 43.30 11.64 19.55
N GLU A 269 43.72 10.38 19.45
CA GLU A 269 45.14 10.02 19.25
C GLU A 269 45.70 10.61 17.95
N ALA A 270 44.90 10.71 16.88
CA ALA A 270 45.34 11.28 15.62
C ALA A 270 45.45 12.82 15.62
N THR A 271 44.91 13.48 16.66
CA THR A 271 44.90 14.95 16.77
C THR A 271 45.99 15.49 17.69
N GLU A 272 46.64 14.62 18.48
CA GLU A 272 47.83 14.92 19.30
C GLU A 272 49.15 14.81 18.50
#